data_AF-A0A1V5YHK4-F1
#
_entry.id   AF-A0A1V5YHK4-F1
#
_cell.length_a   1.000
_cell.length_b   1.000
_cell.length_c   1.000
_cell.angle_alpha   90.00
_cell.angle_beta   90.00
_cell.angle_gamma   90.00
#
_symmetry.space_group_name_H-M   'P 1'
#
loop_
_entity.id
_entity.type
_entity.pdbx_description
1 polymer ?
#
loop_
_entity_poly.entity_id
_entity_poly.type
_entity_poly.pdbx_seq_one_letter_code
_entity_poly.pdbx_strand_id
1 'polypeptide(L)'
;MTEQVVLCPQCQGQVCFSGPRRFVQCACCGSNLVIRCDEAGQASLEMPGPAFLELAATSPGERAKSLALQVSDAQEELQLRQAEVDATSTAYWRGRLGLQRVIAGSQNCTYVSGLLCAAAGFLALFALQSDERLYGGAIALLIALVAWAFQREWRSEEKLGEADLAGSLAAVAEARAAYDATMNRLADLSCEQSICVAFASGATEAAPA
;
A
#
# COMPACT_ATOMS: atom_id res chain seq x y z
N MET A 1 -2.45 -11.02 -0.16
CA MET A 1 -1.61 -11.77 -1.11
C MET A 1 -0.86 -12.83 -0.31
N THR A 2 -0.98 -14.11 -0.65
CA THR A 2 -0.22 -15.18 0.00
C THR A 2 1.15 -15.28 -0.65
N GLU A 3 2.19 -15.05 0.14
CA GLU A 3 3.57 -15.31 -0.27
C GLU A 3 3.77 -16.83 -0.35
N GLN A 4 4.29 -17.30 -1.48
CA GLN A 4 4.62 -18.71 -1.67
C GLN A 4 6.13 -18.88 -1.59
N VAL A 5 6.57 -19.90 -0.85
CA VAL A 5 7.98 -20.25 -0.69
C VAL A 5 8.20 -21.62 -1.29
N VAL A 6 9.02 -21.70 -2.33
CA VAL A 6 9.35 -22.95 -3.04
C VAL A 6 10.86 -23.07 -3.14
N LEU A 7 11.38 -24.29 -3.16
CA LEU A 7 12.81 -24.54 -3.30
C LEU A 7 13.24 -24.48 -4.77
N CYS A 8 14.37 -23.83 -5.04
CA CYS A 8 14.99 -23.83 -6.36
C CYS A 8 15.47 -25.25 -6.71
N PRO A 9 15.09 -25.80 -7.87
CA PRO A 9 15.51 -27.15 -8.27
C PRO A 9 17.01 -27.25 -8.53
N GLN A 10 17.71 -26.14 -8.79
CA GLN A 10 19.14 -26.14 -9.13
C GLN A 10 20.04 -25.97 -7.90
N CYS A 11 19.72 -25.05 -6.99
CA CYS A 11 20.59 -24.73 -5.85
C CYS A 11 19.96 -25.03 -4.48
N GLN A 12 18.72 -25.57 -4.44
CA GLN A 12 17.95 -25.82 -3.22
C GLN A 12 17.73 -24.57 -2.34
N GLY A 13 17.97 -23.37 -2.88
CA GLY A 13 17.73 -22.10 -2.21
C GLY A 13 16.23 -21.80 -2.14
N GLN A 14 15.81 -21.09 -1.10
CA GLN A 14 14.42 -20.65 -0.98
C GLN A 14 14.12 -19.52 -1.97
N VAL A 15 13.06 -19.71 -2.74
CA VAL A 15 12.54 -18.72 -3.69
C VAL A 15 11.17 -18.30 -3.21
N CYS A 16 11.06 -17.02 -2.85
CA CYS A 16 9.80 -16.40 -2.46
C CYS A 16 9.23 -15.62 -3.65
N PHE A 17 7.96 -15.83 -3.96
CA PHE A 17 7.24 -15.01 -4.92
C PHE A 17 5.81 -14.77 -4.47
N SER A 18 5.21 -13.70 -4.97
CA SER A 18 3.86 -13.28 -4.64
C SER A 18 3.08 -12.94 -5.90
N GLY A 19 1.78 -13.22 -5.87
CA GLY A 19 0.86 -12.92 -6.97
C GLY A 19 0.90 -13.93 -8.13
N PRO A 20 0.18 -13.64 -9.22
CA PRO A 20 0.04 -14.52 -10.37
C PRO A 20 1.27 -14.40 -11.29
N ARG A 21 2.42 -14.89 -10.84
CA ARG A 21 3.65 -14.95 -11.66
C ARG A 21 3.75 -16.25 -12.42
N ARG A 22 4.28 -16.17 -13.64
CA ARG A 22 4.60 -17.35 -14.47
C ARG A 22 6.09 -17.69 -14.44
N PHE A 23 6.93 -16.72 -14.11
CA PHE A 23 8.37 -16.87 -14.13
C PHE A 23 9.00 -16.26 -12.88
N VAL A 24 10.11 -16.85 -12.44
CA VAL A 24 10.87 -16.31 -11.30
C VAL A 24 12.35 -16.56 -11.49
N GLN A 25 13.17 -15.59 -11.09
CA GLN A 25 14.60 -15.75 -11.02
C GLN A 25 15.01 -16.13 -9.60
N CYS A 26 15.81 -17.18 -9.45
CA CYS A 26 16.37 -17.55 -8.16
C CYS A 26 17.43 -16.54 -7.73
N ALA A 27 17.25 -15.90 -6.56
CA ALA A 27 18.23 -14.96 -6.03
C ALA A 27 19.56 -15.61 -5.63
N CYS A 28 19.56 -16.92 -5.32
CA CYS A 28 20.76 -17.63 -4.87
C CYS A 28 21.69 -18.01 -6.05
N CYS A 29 21.14 -18.53 -7.14
CA CYS A 29 21.93 -19.02 -8.27
C CYS A 29 21.71 -18.25 -9.59
N GLY A 30 20.80 -17.28 -9.62
CA GLY A 30 20.50 -16.46 -10.80
C GLY A 30 19.66 -17.16 -11.88
N SER A 31 19.29 -18.42 -11.68
CA SER A 31 18.57 -19.22 -12.67
C SER A 31 17.13 -18.75 -12.85
N ASN A 32 16.68 -18.68 -14.10
CA ASN A 32 15.30 -18.39 -14.45
C ASN A 32 14.49 -19.69 -14.46
N LEU A 33 13.36 -19.67 -13.77
CA LEU A 33 12.51 -20.82 -13.50
C LEU A 33 11.09 -20.52 -13.97
N VAL A 34 10.40 -21.57 -14.41
CA VAL A 34 8.97 -21.52 -14.76
C VAL A 34 8.17 -21.97 -13.55
N ILE A 35 7.13 -21.20 -13.20
CA ILE A 35 6.20 -21.55 -12.14
C ILE A 35 5.07 -22.38 -12.76
N ARG A 36 4.88 -23.59 -12.26
CA ARG A 36 3.71 -24.42 -12.57
C ARG A 36 2.83 -24.55 -11.34
N CYS A 37 1.54 -24.36 -11.52
CA CYS A 37 0.56 -24.63 -10.48
C CYS A 37 -0.19 -25.91 -10.85
N ASP A 38 -0.32 -26.83 -9.90
CA ASP A 38 -1.19 -27.99 -10.07
C ASP A 38 -2.68 -27.61 -9.92
N GLU A 39 -3.58 -28.57 -10.17
CA GLU A 39 -5.04 -28.39 -10.00
C GLU A 39 -5.45 -28.08 -8.56
N ALA A 40 -4.59 -28.38 -7.58
CA ALA A 40 -4.76 -28.07 -6.17
C ALA A 40 -4.24 -26.67 -5.79
N GLY A 41 -3.63 -25.93 -6.73
CA GLY A 41 -3.07 -24.59 -6.52
C GLY A 41 -1.70 -24.58 -5.84
N GLN A 42 -1.05 -25.74 -5.69
CA GLN A 42 0.31 -25.86 -5.20
C GLN A 42 1.30 -25.52 -6.32
N ALA A 43 2.19 -24.57 -6.05
CA ALA A 43 3.20 -24.14 -7.00
C ALA A 43 4.46 -25.00 -6.92
N SER A 44 4.98 -25.40 -8.07
CA SER A 44 6.28 -26.03 -8.27
C SER A 44 7.13 -25.21 -9.24
N LEU A 45 8.44 -25.30 -9.08
CA LEU A 45 9.41 -24.62 -9.94
C LEU A 45 10.07 -25.64 -10.86
N GLU A 46 10.04 -25.37 -12.16
CA GLU A 46 10.67 -26.19 -13.18
C GLU A 46 11.73 -25.38 -13.94
N MET A 47 12.80 -26.06 -14.37
CA MET A 47 13.76 -25.48 -15.31
C MET A 47 13.08 -25.31 -16.68
N PRO A 48 13.31 -24.20 -17.39
CA PRO A 48 12.78 -24.01 -18.72
C PRO A 48 13.38 -25.06 -19.67
N GLY A 49 12.56 -26.04 -20.07
CA GLY A 49 12.93 -27.11 -21.00
C GLY A 49 12.43 -26.87 -22.44
N PRO A 50 12.69 -27.78 -23.40
CA PRO A 50 12.23 -27.63 -24.78
C PRO A 50 10.71 -27.56 -24.93
N ALA A 51 9.95 -28.13 -23.97
CA ALA A 51 8.48 -27.99 -23.91
C ALA A 51 8.01 -26.54 -23.68
N PHE A 52 8.86 -25.66 -23.13
CA PHE A 52 8.60 -24.22 -23.07
C PHE A 52 8.52 -23.60 -24.47
N LEU A 53 9.35 -24.09 -25.40
CA LEU A 53 9.41 -23.60 -26.78
C LEU A 53 8.26 -24.13 -27.65
N GLU A 54 7.73 -25.32 -27.37
CA GLU A 54 6.57 -25.86 -28.10
C GLU A 54 5.27 -25.07 -27.87
N LEU A 55 5.20 -24.31 -26.76
CA LEU A 55 4.09 -23.41 -26.45
C LEU A 55 4.23 -22.04 -27.13
N ALA A 56 5.43 -21.68 -27.59
CA ALA A 56 5.70 -20.42 -28.27
C ALA A 56 5.46 -20.60 -29.78
N ALA A 57 4.42 -19.95 -30.31
CA ALA A 57 4.10 -19.98 -31.74
C ALA A 57 5.16 -19.34 -32.65
N THR A 58 6.19 -18.70 -32.08
CA THR A 58 7.25 -17.97 -32.79
C THR A 58 8.64 -18.43 -32.33
N SER A 59 9.65 -18.19 -33.17
CA SER A 59 11.03 -18.53 -32.82
C SER A 59 11.48 -17.77 -31.55
N PRO A 60 12.30 -18.38 -30.67
CA PRO A 60 12.73 -17.72 -29.42
C PRO A 60 13.42 -16.36 -29.65
N GLY A 61 14.14 -16.20 -30.77
CA GLY A 61 14.75 -14.91 -31.15
C GLY A 61 13.73 -13.83 -31.52
N GLU A 62 12.65 -14.16 -32.22
CA GLU A 62 11.57 -13.22 -32.55
C GLU A 62 10.76 -12.87 -31.30
N ARG A 63 10.47 -13.86 -30.45
CA ARG A 63 9.80 -13.64 -29.16
C ARG A 63 10.63 -12.73 -28.26
N ALA A 64 11.94 -12.94 -28.16
CA ALA A 64 12.84 -12.07 -27.38
C ALA A 64 12.82 -10.61 -27.83
N LYS A 65 12.76 -10.36 -29.15
CA LYS A 65 12.64 -8.99 -29.70
C LYS A 65 11.29 -8.36 -29.37
N SER A 66 10.20 -9.10 -29.49
CA SER A 66 8.86 -8.62 -29.10
C SER A 66 8.77 -8.34 -27.59
N LEU A 67 9.37 -9.19 -26.77
CA LEU A 67 9.43 -9.01 -25.31
C LEU A 67 10.26 -7.79 -24.93
N ALA A 68 11.33 -7.46 -25.67
CA ALA A 68 12.11 -6.25 -25.41
C ALA A 68 11.25 -4.97 -25.49
N LEU A 69 10.37 -4.90 -26.49
CA LEU A 69 9.41 -3.79 -26.62
C LEU A 69 8.42 -3.79 -25.45
N GLN A 70 7.83 -4.95 -25.11
CA GLN A 70 6.89 -5.06 -24.01
C GLN A 70 7.50 -4.73 -22.64
N VAL A 71 8.78 -5.07 -22.43
CA VAL A 71 9.53 -4.70 -21.23
C VAL A 71 9.74 -3.19 -21.16
N SER A 72 10.09 -2.56 -22.29
CA SER A 72 10.20 -1.09 -22.37
C SER A 72 8.87 -0.41 -22.07
N ASP A 73 7.78 -0.85 -22.69
CA ASP A 73 6.44 -0.30 -22.47
C ASP A 73 6.00 -0.48 -21.00
N ALA A 74 6.26 -1.65 -20.42
CA ALA A 74 5.95 -1.93 -19.02
C ALA A 74 6.80 -1.10 -18.03
N GLN A 75 8.05 -0.76 -18.39
CA GLN A 75 8.88 0.15 -17.60
C GLN A 75 8.34 1.59 -17.62
N GLU A 76 7.88 2.06 -18.78
CA GLU A 76 7.23 3.36 -18.89
C GLU A 76 5.91 3.39 -18.09
N GLU A 77 5.07 2.35 -18.24
CA GLU A 77 3.85 2.20 -17.46
C GLU A 77 4.14 2.20 -15.95
N LEU A 78 5.19 1.50 -15.52
CA LEU A 78 5.60 1.45 -14.12
C LEU A 78 5.96 2.84 -13.57
N GLN A 79 6.66 3.66 -14.35
CA GLN A 79 7.00 5.04 -13.96
C GLN A 79 5.74 5.90 -13.82
N LEU A 80 4.77 5.75 -14.71
CA LEU A 80 3.47 6.43 -14.61
C LEU A 80 2.71 6.00 -13.35
N ARG A 81 2.67 4.69 -13.05
CA ARG A 81 2.02 4.17 -11.84
C ARG A 81 2.73 4.62 -10.56
N GLN A 82 4.05 4.71 -10.57
CA GLN A 82 4.82 5.26 -9.44
C GLN A 82 4.42 6.72 -9.19
N ALA A 83 4.37 7.54 -10.25
CA ALA A 83 3.95 8.94 -10.14
C ALA A 83 2.50 9.07 -9.64
N GLU A 84 1.60 8.17 -10.05
CA GLU A 84 0.22 8.11 -9.56
C GLU A 84 0.13 7.78 -8.06
N VAL A 85 0.91 6.81 -7.57
CA VAL A 85 1.02 6.48 -6.14
C VAL A 85 1.56 7.67 -5.34
N ASP A 86 2.58 8.34 -5.85
CA ASP A 86 3.17 9.51 -5.20
C ASP A 86 2.19 10.71 -5.16
N ALA A 87 1.44 10.92 -6.24
CA ALA A 87 0.43 11.97 -6.32
C ALA A 87 -0.75 11.70 -5.36
N THR A 88 -1.29 10.48 -5.34
CA THR A 88 -2.41 10.08 -4.48
C THR A 88 -2.01 10.11 -3.00
N SER A 89 -0.82 9.61 -2.66
CA SER A 89 -0.30 9.66 -1.28
C SER A 89 -0.07 11.10 -0.81
N THR A 90 0.45 11.96 -1.69
CA THR A 90 0.62 13.38 -1.40
C THR A 90 -0.74 14.06 -1.17
N ALA A 91 -1.74 13.76 -1.99
CA ALA A 91 -3.10 14.28 -1.84
C ALA A 91 -3.71 13.85 -0.48
N TYR A 92 -3.55 12.58 -0.09
CA TYR A 92 -3.97 12.08 1.22
C TYR A 92 -3.33 12.86 2.37
N TRP A 93 -2.00 13.05 2.34
CA TRP A 93 -1.29 13.79 3.39
C TRP A 93 -1.71 15.26 3.47
N ARG A 94 -1.94 15.91 2.32
CA ARG A 94 -2.48 17.27 2.29
C ARG A 94 -3.88 17.33 2.87
N GLY A 95 -4.75 16.37 2.53
CA GLY A 95 -6.09 16.26 3.10
C GLY A 95 -6.05 16.11 4.62
N ARG A 96 -5.17 15.24 5.12
CA ARG A 96 -4.98 15.02 6.56
C ARG A 96 -4.51 16.27 7.30
N LEU A 97 -3.54 16.98 6.74
CA LEU A 97 -3.08 18.26 7.29
C LEU A 97 -4.16 19.34 7.22
N GLY A 98 -4.95 19.37 6.15
CA GLY A 98 -6.11 20.25 6.00
C GLY A 98 -7.13 20.02 7.11
N LEU A 99 -7.50 18.77 7.34
CA LEU A 99 -8.44 18.39 8.40
C LEU A 99 -7.94 18.80 9.79
N GLN A 100 -6.66 18.53 10.09
CA GLN A 100 -6.04 18.95 11.35
C GLN A 100 -6.10 20.46 11.56
N ARG A 101 -5.89 21.26 10.50
CA ARG A 101 -5.99 22.73 10.61
C ARG A 101 -7.41 23.21 10.90
N VAL A 102 -8.42 22.56 10.33
CA VAL A 102 -9.83 22.89 10.56
C VAL A 102 -10.20 22.56 12.01
N ILE A 103 -9.88 21.35 12.45
CA ILE A 103 -10.22 20.84 13.80
C ILE A 103 -9.43 21.55 14.92
N ALA A 104 -8.19 21.97 14.68
CA ALA A 104 -7.33 22.51 15.75
C ALA A 104 -7.97 23.67 16.52
N GLY A 105 -8.76 24.52 15.84
CA GLY A 105 -9.47 25.63 16.48
C GLY A 105 -10.53 25.14 17.48
N SER A 106 -11.47 24.33 17.01
CA SER A 106 -12.56 23.77 17.84
C SER A 106 -12.03 22.87 18.96
N GLN A 107 -10.97 22.11 18.68
CA GLN A 107 -10.26 21.29 19.67
C GLN A 107 -9.60 22.14 20.77
N ASN A 108 -8.84 23.19 20.41
CA ASN A 108 -8.23 24.09 21.38
C ASN A 108 -9.28 24.81 22.25
N CYS A 109 -10.36 25.30 21.63
CA CYS A 109 -11.46 25.92 22.35
C CYS A 109 -12.14 24.94 23.32
N THR A 110 -12.33 23.69 22.92
CA THR A 110 -12.86 22.63 23.79
C THR A 110 -11.96 22.38 24.99
N TYR A 111 -10.63 22.31 24.81
CA TYR A 111 -9.69 22.12 25.92
C TYR A 111 -9.65 23.31 26.87
N VAL A 112 -9.59 24.54 26.34
CA VAL A 112 -9.56 25.76 27.15
C VAL A 112 -10.84 25.92 27.96
N SER A 113 -12.00 25.75 27.31
CA SER A 113 -13.29 25.84 28.00
C SER A 113 -13.49 24.72 29.03
N GLY A 114 -13.06 23.48 28.73
CA GLY A 114 -13.06 22.39 29.70
C GLY A 114 -12.20 22.69 30.95
N LEU A 115 -11.01 23.25 30.76
CA LEU A 115 -10.12 23.68 31.85
C LEU A 115 -10.76 24.79 32.69
N LEU A 116 -11.34 25.80 32.04
CA LEU A 116 -12.04 26.91 32.72
C LEU A 116 -13.26 26.42 33.48
N CYS A 117 -14.02 25.46 32.93
CA CYS A 117 -15.15 24.85 33.61
C CYS A 117 -14.72 24.13 34.89
N ALA A 118 -13.62 23.36 34.83
CA ALA A 118 -13.07 22.68 36.00
C ALA A 118 -12.60 23.68 37.07
N ALA A 119 -11.92 24.75 36.66
CA ALA A 119 -11.49 25.81 37.57
C ALA A 119 -12.68 26.54 38.23
N ALA A 120 -13.70 26.89 37.45
CA ALA A 120 -14.91 27.53 37.95
C ALA A 120 -15.69 26.62 38.92
N GLY A 121 -15.82 25.33 38.59
CA GLY A 121 -16.43 24.34 39.47
C GLY A 121 -15.66 24.17 40.80
N PHE A 122 -14.34 24.15 40.75
CA PHE A 122 -13.50 24.10 41.93
C PHE A 122 -13.71 25.33 42.83
N LEU A 123 -13.68 26.53 42.25
CA LEU A 123 -13.92 27.77 43.00
C LEU A 123 -15.32 27.78 43.64
N ALA A 124 -16.34 27.37 42.89
CA ALA A 124 -17.72 27.32 43.39
C ALA A 124 -17.91 26.35 44.56
N LEU A 125 -17.22 25.22 44.57
CA LEU A 125 -17.35 24.20 45.62
C LEU A 125 -16.51 24.51 46.86
N PHE A 126 -15.30 25.04 46.69
CA PHE A 126 -14.29 25.09 47.75
C PHE A 126 -13.90 26.50 48.21
N ALA A 127 -14.03 27.52 47.34
CA ALA A 127 -13.53 28.86 47.63
C ALA A 127 -14.63 29.89 47.95
N LEU A 128 -15.81 29.75 47.34
CA LEU A 128 -16.90 30.73 47.44
C LEU A 128 -17.79 30.54 48.68
N GLN A 129 -18.25 31.65 49.26
CA GLN A 129 -19.23 31.68 50.36
C GLN A 129 -20.64 31.29 49.86
N SER A 130 -21.53 30.88 50.77
CA SER A 130 -22.82 30.24 50.44
C SER A 130 -23.64 30.97 49.35
N ASP A 131 -23.73 32.29 49.39
CA ASP A 131 -24.50 33.09 48.41
C ASP A 131 -23.79 33.20 47.05
N GLU A 132 -22.45 33.15 47.03
CA GLU A 132 -21.62 33.24 45.84
C GLU A 132 -21.51 31.91 45.09
N ARG A 133 -21.74 30.78 45.76
CA ARG A 133 -21.68 29.43 45.15
C ARG A 133 -22.66 29.26 44.00
N LEU A 134 -23.85 29.86 44.10
CA LEU A 134 -24.86 29.82 43.04
C LEU A 134 -24.37 30.51 41.77
N TYR A 135 -23.73 31.68 41.90
CA TYR A 135 -23.16 32.40 40.77
C TYR A 135 -21.98 31.65 40.15
N GLY A 136 -21.08 31.10 40.99
CA GLY A 136 -19.96 30.27 40.51
C GLY A 136 -20.44 29.02 39.77
N GLY A 137 -21.48 28.35 40.29
CA GLY A 137 -22.12 27.20 39.64
C GLY A 137 -22.78 27.56 38.32
N ALA A 138 -23.46 28.71 38.23
CA ALA A 138 -24.04 29.20 36.98
C ALA A 138 -22.97 29.49 35.92
N ILE A 139 -21.85 30.12 36.31
CA ILE A 139 -20.71 30.35 35.41
C ILE A 139 -20.11 29.03 34.94
N ALA A 140 -19.88 28.07 35.84
CA ALA A 140 -19.37 26.75 35.47
C ALA A 140 -20.29 26.04 34.48
N LEU A 141 -21.61 26.11 34.68
CA LEU A 141 -22.60 25.55 33.76
C LEU A 141 -22.57 26.22 32.38
N LEU A 142 -22.46 27.56 32.33
CA LEU A 142 -22.35 28.28 31.06
C LEU A 142 -21.08 27.90 30.30
N ILE A 143 -19.94 27.79 30.99
CA ILE A 143 -18.68 27.34 30.37
C ILE A 143 -18.79 25.88 29.91
N ALA A 144 -19.46 25.02 30.66
CA ALA A 144 -19.71 23.64 30.26
C ALA A 144 -20.54 23.55 28.96
N LEU A 145 -21.55 24.40 28.80
CA LEU A 145 -22.34 24.48 27.57
C LEU A 145 -21.50 24.95 26.37
N VAL A 146 -20.62 25.93 26.57
CA VAL A 146 -19.68 26.39 25.55
C VAL A 146 -18.71 25.27 25.15
N ALA A 147 -18.14 24.55 26.13
CA ALA A 147 -17.26 23.41 25.88
C ALA A 147 -17.97 22.31 25.10
N TRP A 148 -19.22 22.02 25.45
CA TRP A 148 -20.05 21.04 24.76
C TRP A 148 -20.35 21.45 23.30
N ALA A 149 -20.62 22.74 23.05
CA ALA A 149 -20.86 23.24 21.70
C ALA A 149 -19.61 23.06 20.80
N PHE A 150 -18.43 23.48 21.27
CA PHE A 150 -17.18 23.29 20.53
C PHE A 150 -16.83 21.81 20.33
N GLN A 151 -17.08 20.98 21.35
CA GLN A 151 -16.87 19.54 21.23
C GLN A 151 -17.76 18.91 20.14
N ARG A 152 -19.01 19.37 20.04
CA ARG A 152 -19.93 18.90 19.01
C ARG A 152 -19.49 19.31 17.61
N GLU A 153 -19.03 20.55 17.46
CA GLU A 153 -18.48 21.08 16.21
C GLU A 153 -17.24 20.29 15.77
N TRP A 154 -16.26 20.12 16.68
CA TRP A 154 -15.09 19.27 16.46
C TRP A 154 -15.49 17.87 15.97
N ARG A 155 -16.37 17.17 16.70
CA ARG A 155 -16.81 15.82 16.31
C ARG A 155 -17.51 15.77 14.95
N SER A 156 -18.17 16.85 14.55
CA SER A 156 -18.83 16.94 13.24
C SER A 156 -17.80 17.05 12.12
N GLU A 157 -16.82 17.93 12.29
CA GLU A 157 -15.72 18.13 11.33
C GLU A 157 -14.85 16.88 11.22
N GLU A 158 -14.56 16.22 12.34
CA GLU A 158 -13.81 14.97 12.39
C GLU A 158 -14.50 13.88 11.59
N LYS A 159 -15.80 13.66 11.79
CA LYS A 159 -16.56 12.65 11.04
C LYS A 159 -16.59 12.90 9.53
N LEU A 160 -16.75 14.16 9.13
CA LEU A 160 -16.73 14.53 7.72
C LEU A 160 -15.35 14.26 7.12
N GLY A 161 -14.29 14.71 7.80
CA GLY A 161 -12.92 14.51 7.35
C GLY A 161 -12.45 13.06 7.36
N GLU A 162 -12.92 12.23 8.31
CA GLU A 162 -12.63 10.80 8.35
C GLU A 162 -13.17 10.08 7.11
N ALA A 163 -14.38 10.42 6.65
CA ALA A 163 -14.96 9.83 5.45
C ALA A 163 -14.13 10.19 4.19
N ASP A 164 -13.73 11.45 4.06
CA ASP A 164 -12.90 11.93 2.94
C ASP A 164 -11.49 11.30 2.95
N LEU A 165 -10.90 11.15 4.15
CA LEU A 165 -9.61 10.49 4.34
C LEU A 165 -9.69 9.00 4.05
N ALA A 166 -10.79 8.32 4.43
CA ALA A 166 -11.00 6.92 4.12
C ALA A 166 -11.07 6.68 2.60
N GLY A 167 -11.78 7.55 1.87
CA GLY A 167 -11.82 7.52 0.40
C GLY A 167 -10.44 7.73 -0.22
N SER A 168 -9.67 8.70 0.31
CA SER A 168 -8.30 8.97 -0.15
C SER A 168 -7.35 7.81 0.14
N LEU A 169 -7.48 7.15 1.29
CA LEU A 169 -6.66 5.99 1.65
C LEU A 169 -6.98 4.77 0.79
N ALA A 170 -8.26 4.57 0.46
CA ALA A 170 -8.68 3.55 -0.50
C ALA A 170 -8.07 3.80 -1.89
N ALA A 171 -8.06 5.05 -2.36
CA ALA A 171 -7.43 5.41 -3.64
C ALA A 171 -5.92 5.16 -3.65
N VAL A 172 -5.21 5.44 -2.55
CA VAL A 172 -3.78 5.10 -2.40
C VAL A 172 -3.57 3.59 -2.45
N ALA A 173 -4.42 2.82 -1.77
CA ALA A 173 -4.34 1.36 -1.77
C ALA A 173 -4.59 0.77 -3.18
N GLU A 174 -5.55 1.33 -3.92
CA GLU A 174 -5.84 0.94 -5.30
C GLU A 174 -4.68 1.28 -6.24
N ALA A 175 -4.15 2.50 -6.18
CA ALA A 175 -2.97 2.91 -6.95
C ALA A 175 -1.76 2.02 -6.64
N ARG A 176 -1.56 1.67 -5.36
CA ARG A 176 -0.48 0.77 -4.95
C ARG A 176 -0.67 -0.64 -5.48
N ALA A 177 -1.89 -1.17 -5.44
CA ALA A 177 -2.19 -2.48 -6.01
C ALA A 177 -1.95 -2.52 -7.52
N ALA A 178 -2.31 -1.45 -8.25
CA ALA A 178 -2.02 -1.32 -9.67
C ALA A 178 -0.50 -1.28 -9.94
N TYR A 179 0.25 -0.50 -9.15
CA TYR A 179 1.71 -0.46 -9.23
C TYR A 179 2.35 -1.84 -8.99
N ASP A 180 1.95 -2.54 -7.92
CA ASP A 180 2.48 -3.86 -7.59
C ASP A 180 2.13 -4.91 -8.68
N ALA A 181 0.97 -4.78 -9.32
CA ALA A 181 0.59 -5.61 -10.48
C ALA A 181 1.49 -5.34 -11.70
N THR A 182 1.76 -4.07 -12.03
CA THR A 182 2.67 -3.69 -13.11
C THR A 182 4.10 -4.14 -12.83
N MET A 183 4.58 -4.03 -11.58
CA MET A 183 5.87 -4.58 -11.14
C MET A 183 5.98 -6.08 -11.39
N ASN A 184 4.95 -6.84 -11.01
CA ASN A 184 4.92 -8.29 -11.23
C ASN A 184 4.93 -8.65 -12.70
N ARG A 185 4.14 -7.94 -13.53
CA ARG A 185 4.14 -8.12 -14.98
C ARG A 185 5.51 -7.83 -15.59
N LEU A 186 6.18 -6.74 -15.18
CA LEU A 186 7.50 -6.38 -15.68
C LEU A 186 8.54 -7.46 -15.33
N ALA A 187 8.51 -7.98 -14.11
CA ALA A 187 9.41 -9.05 -13.68
C ALA A 187 9.19 -10.35 -14.48
N ASP A 188 7.92 -10.72 -14.71
CA ASP A 188 7.57 -11.87 -15.55
C ASP A 188 8.09 -11.70 -16.99
N LEU A 189 7.84 -10.54 -17.62
CA LEU A 189 8.27 -10.25 -18.99
C LEU A 189 9.79 -10.26 -19.12
N SER A 190 10.49 -9.69 -18.13
CA SER A 190 11.96 -9.63 -18.10
C SER A 190 12.57 -11.02 -17.93
N CYS A 191 11.98 -11.86 -17.06
CA CYS A 191 12.39 -13.24 -16.88
C CYS A 191 12.13 -14.07 -18.15
N GLU A 192 10.94 -13.96 -18.76
CA GLU A 192 10.62 -14.62 -20.04
C GLU A 192 11.60 -14.20 -21.14
N GLN A 193 11.91 -12.90 -21.24
CA GLN A 193 12.86 -12.38 -22.22
C GLN A 193 14.24 -13.02 -22.04
N SER A 194 14.72 -13.09 -20.81
CA SER A 194 16.03 -13.68 -20.51
C SER A 194 16.10 -15.17 -20.85
N ILE A 195 15.01 -15.93 -20.63
CA ILE A 195 14.87 -17.32 -21.05
C ILE A 195 14.94 -17.42 -22.58
N CYS A 196 14.15 -16.62 -23.30
CA CYS A 196 14.14 -16.62 -24.77
C CYS A 196 15.50 -16.25 -25.38
N VAL A 197 16.21 -15.29 -24.79
CA VAL A 197 17.57 -14.92 -25.22
C VAL A 197 18.55 -16.08 -25.00
N ALA A 198 18.49 -16.77 -23.86
CA ALA A 198 19.35 -17.92 -23.57
C ALA A 198 19.13 -19.09 -24.54
N PHE A 199 17.88 -19.38 -24.90
CA PHE A 199 17.57 -20.37 -25.93
C PHE A 199 18.04 -19.93 -27.33
N ALA A 200 17.85 -18.66 -27.68
CA ALA A 200 18.25 -18.14 -28.99
C ALA A 200 19.78 -18.11 -29.18
N SER A 201 20.55 -17.92 -28.11
CA SER A 201 22.01 -17.92 -28.14
C SER A 201 22.64 -19.30 -28.01
N GLY A 202 21.84 -20.35 -27.77
CA GLY A 202 22.34 -21.71 -27.50
C GLY A 202 23.05 -21.83 -26.15
N ALA A 203 22.86 -20.86 -25.24
CA ALA A 203 23.48 -20.82 -23.91
C ALA A 203 22.76 -21.68 -22.86
N THR A 204 21.80 -22.51 -23.27
CA THR A 204 21.27 -23.57 -22.40
C THR A 204 22.32 -24.67 -22.29
N GLU A 205 23.38 -24.42 -21.51
CA GLU A 205 24.35 -25.44 -21.14
C GLU A 205 23.63 -26.64 -20.54
N ALA A 206 24.03 -27.82 -21.03
CA ALA A 206 23.58 -29.11 -20.57
C ALA A 206 23.64 -29.19 -19.04
N ALA A 207 22.52 -29.60 -18.43
CA ALA A 207 22.53 -30.06 -17.05
C ALA A 207 23.60 -31.16 -16.90
N PRO A 208 24.55 -31.05 -15.95
CA PRO A 208 25.37 -32.20 -15.61
C PRO A 208 24.47 -33.31 -15.09
N ALA A 209 24.65 -34.50 -15.65
CA ALA A 209 23.95 -35.73 -15.29
C ALA A 209 24.21 -36.15 -13.83
#